data_AF-A0A1U6GMP3-F1
#
_entry.id   AF-A0A1U6GMP3-F1
#
_cell.length_a   1.000
_cell.length_b   1.000
_cell.length_c   1.000
_cell.angle_alpha   90.00
_cell.angle_beta   90.00
_cell.angle_gamma   90.00
#
_symmetry.space_group_name_H-M   'P 1'
#
loop_
_entity.id
_entity.type
_entity.pdbx_description
1 polymer ?
#
loop_
_entity_poly.entity_id
_entity_poly.type
_entity_poly.pdbx_seq_one_letter_code
_entity_poly.pdbx_strand_id
1 'polypeptide(L)'
;MIQQLKLGVYSDQENDFGPVITQAHKTKILEHIKSAANQGADVIIDGSNAAPIGHEQGFFVGPTLIDHVTKEMDSYDAEIFGPVLQIMRVQTMEEAIELINEHEYGNGTCIYTRDGEAARYFVDNIQVGMVGVNIPLPVAVTSQSFGGWKRSLFGDLFMYGPDGVRFFTRRKAVTQRWPSATIREDKQFSMPTLD
;
A
#
# COMPACT_ATOMS: atom_id res chain seq x y z
N MET A 1 -17.49 15.19 10.29
CA MET A 1 -16.33 15.02 9.40
C MET A 1 -15.25 14.10 9.96
N ILE A 2 -14.86 14.14 11.25
CA ILE A 2 -14.21 12.96 11.92
C ILE A 2 -15.03 12.54 13.15
N GLN A 3 -15.52 13.52 13.92
CA GLN A 3 -16.43 13.30 15.07
C GLN A 3 -17.78 12.64 14.70
N GLN A 4 -18.10 12.50 13.41
CA GLN A 4 -19.31 11.83 12.94
C GLN A 4 -19.08 10.35 12.66
N LEU A 5 -17.83 9.88 12.70
CA LEU A 5 -17.52 8.48 12.46
C LEU A 5 -18.10 7.62 13.59
N LYS A 6 -18.81 6.57 13.20
CA LYS A 6 -19.47 5.61 14.07
C LYS A 6 -18.54 4.43 14.31
N LEU A 7 -18.08 4.29 15.54
CA LEU A 7 -17.31 3.16 16.02
C LEU A 7 -18.25 2.15 16.66
N GLY A 8 -18.16 0.88 16.25
CA GLY A 8 -19.02 -0.15 16.82
C GLY A 8 -18.71 -1.57 16.43
N VAL A 9 -19.63 -2.46 16.75
CA VAL A 9 -19.53 -3.90 16.45
C VAL A 9 -19.94 -4.18 15.01
N TYR A 10 -19.40 -5.26 14.43
CA TYR A 10 -19.68 -5.67 13.06
C TYR A 10 -21.17 -5.93 12.76
N SER A 11 -21.96 -6.27 13.79
CA SER A 11 -23.38 -6.60 13.66
C SER A 11 -24.26 -5.37 13.39
N ASP A 12 -23.77 -4.18 13.69
CA ASP A 12 -24.45 -2.92 13.39
C ASP A 12 -23.81 -2.28 12.15
N GLN A 13 -24.58 -2.30 11.06
CA GLN A 13 -24.17 -1.87 9.72
C GLN A 13 -24.02 -0.35 9.60
N GLU A 14 -24.49 0.41 10.59
CA GLU A 14 -24.32 1.86 10.61
C GLU A 14 -22.90 2.26 11.01
N ASN A 15 -22.09 1.35 11.53
CA ASN A 15 -20.72 1.65 11.96
C ASN A 15 -19.76 1.78 10.77
N ASP A 16 -18.91 2.80 10.82
CA ASP A 16 -17.87 3.05 9.81
C ASP A 16 -16.67 2.13 9.99
N PHE A 17 -16.33 1.77 11.23
CA PHE A 17 -15.23 0.86 11.54
C PHE A 17 -15.38 0.16 12.89
N GLY A 18 -14.63 -0.93 13.06
CA GLY A 18 -14.69 -1.83 14.20
C GLY A 18 -13.54 -1.71 15.19
N PRO A 19 -13.45 -2.65 16.16
CA PRO A 19 -12.33 -2.71 17.08
C PRO A 19 -11.03 -3.09 16.36
N VAL A 20 -9.91 -2.82 17.02
CA VAL A 20 -8.62 -3.37 16.58
C VAL A 20 -8.50 -4.84 16.95
N ILE A 21 -7.52 -5.54 16.37
CA ILE A 21 -7.49 -7.01 16.38
C ILE A 21 -7.28 -7.64 17.77
N THR A 22 -6.45 -7.04 18.63
CA THR A 22 -6.11 -7.60 19.95
C THR A 22 -5.92 -6.51 21.01
N GLN A 23 -6.00 -6.89 22.28
CA GLN A 23 -5.68 -6.01 23.41
C GLN A 23 -4.24 -5.49 23.35
N ALA A 24 -3.27 -6.34 22.97
CA ALA A 24 -1.87 -5.94 22.84
C ALA A 24 -1.71 -4.84 21.77
N HIS A 25 -2.41 -4.98 20.63
CA HIS A 25 -2.39 -3.97 19.57
C HIS A 25 -3.08 -2.66 20.00
N LYS A 26 -4.21 -2.76 20.72
CA LYS A 26 -4.85 -1.58 21.36
C LYS A 26 -3.86 -0.84 22.25
N THR A 27 -3.18 -1.54 23.16
CA THR A 27 -2.18 -0.92 24.06
C THR A 27 -1.07 -0.22 23.26
N LYS A 28 -0.52 -0.88 22.23
CA LYS A 28 0.53 -0.29 21.37
C LYS A 28 0.06 1.01 20.70
N ILE A 29 -1.15 1.04 20.15
CA ILE A 29 -1.69 2.26 19.53
C ILE A 29 -1.81 3.39 20.56
N LEU A 30 -2.36 3.10 21.75
CA LEU A 30 -2.52 4.09 22.83
C LEU A 30 -1.16 4.63 23.30
N GLU A 31 -0.13 3.80 23.33
CA GLU A 31 1.24 4.21 23.65
C GLU A 31 1.80 5.20 22.61
N HIS A 32 1.57 4.99 21.32
CA HIS A 32 1.99 5.92 20.26
C HIS A 32 1.23 7.25 20.32
N ILE A 33 -0.08 7.23 20.56
CA ILE A 33 -0.87 8.47 20.74
C ILE A 33 -0.34 9.27 21.93
N LYS A 34 -0.06 8.58 23.05
CA LYS A 34 0.53 9.19 24.24
C LYS A 34 1.95 9.71 23.98
N SER A 35 2.77 8.97 23.24
CA SER A 35 4.13 9.40 22.89
C SER A 35 4.11 10.68 22.06
N ALA A 36 3.24 10.76 21.04
CA ALA A 36 3.06 11.95 20.22
C ALA A 36 2.73 13.18 21.08
N ALA A 37 1.76 13.05 22.00
CA ALA A 37 1.39 14.13 22.92
C ALA A 37 2.57 14.55 23.82
N ASN A 38 3.31 13.58 24.37
CA ASN A 38 4.48 13.85 25.22
C ASN A 38 5.63 14.50 24.46
N GLN A 39 5.77 14.20 23.16
CA GLN A 39 6.79 14.77 22.27
C GLN A 39 6.38 16.11 21.67
N GLY A 40 5.22 16.66 22.07
CA GLY A 40 4.80 18.02 21.73
C GLY A 40 3.87 18.13 20.53
N ALA A 41 3.32 17.03 20.01
CA ALA A 41 2.26 17.07 19.00
C ALA A 41 0.90 17.42 19.62
N ASP A 42 0.02 18.02 18.83
CA ASP A 42 -1.32 18.39 19.26
C ASP A 42 -2.32 17.27 18.99
N VAL A 43 -2.85 16.63 20.03
CA VAL A 43 -3.94 15.66 19.87
C VAL A 43 -5.28 16.41 19.76
N ILE A 44 -5.68 16.74 18.53
CA ILE A 44 -6.88 17.53 18.22
C ILE A 44 -8.17 16.73 18.47
N ILE A 45 -8.14 15.44 18.14
CA ILE A 45 -9.22 14.50 18.43
C ILE A 45 -8.58 13.30 19.11
N ASP A 46 -9.01 13.01 20.34
CA ASP A 46 -8.48 11.89 21.13
C ASP A 46 -9.48 10.72 21.14
N GLY A 47 -9.12 9.64 20.44
CA GLY A 47 -9.90 8.40 20.39
C GLY A 47 -9.56 7.39 21.48
N SER A 48 -8.64 7.70 22.40
CA SER A 48 -8.06 6.73 23.34
C SER A 48 -9.06 6.05 24.26
N ASN A 49 -10.13 6.76 24.62
CA ASN A 49 -11.17 6.28 25.55
C ASN A 49 -12.47 5.86 24.84
N ALA A 50 -12.48 5.78 23.51
CA ALA A 50 -13.69 5.43 22.78
C ALA A 50 -14.04 3.94 22.95
N ALA A 51 -15.26 3.67 23.42
CA ALA A 51 -15.85 2.34 23.42
C ALA A 51 -17.37 2.44 23.20
N PRO A 52 -17.97 1.57 22.36
CA PRO A 52 -19.42 1.48 22.26
C PRO A 52 -20.04 1.01 23.58
N ILE A 53 -21.23 1.53 23.89
CA ILE A 53 -21.99 1.16 25.09
C ILE A 53 -22.23 -0.35 25.10
N GLY A 54 -21.94 -1.01 26.22
CA GLY A 54 -22.08 -2.46 26.39
C GLY A 54 -20.93 -3.29 25.81
N HIS A 55 -19.92 -2.63 25.24
CA HIS A 55 -18.72 -3.27 24.68
C HIS A 55 -17.42 -2.64 25.21
N GLU A 56 -17.44 -2.14 26.46
CA GLU A 56 -16.32 -1.45 27.10
C GLU A 56 -15.07 -2.32 27.25
N GLN A 57 -15.26 -3.64 27.32
CA GLN A 57 -14.17 -4.63 27.38
C GLN A 57 -13.57 -4.98 26.01
N GLY A 58 -14.08 -4.39 24.93
CA GLY A 58 -13.57 -4.60 23.58
C GLY A 58 -12.28 -3.84 23.28
N PHE A 59 -11.61 -4.24 22.21
CA PHE A 59 -10.36 -3.63 21.75
C PHE A 59 -10.64 -2.39 20.90
N PHE A 60 -11.50 -1.51 21.38
CA PHE A 60 -11.89 -0.30 20.68
C PHE A 60 -10.85 0.81 20.86
N VAL A 61 -10.53 1.48 19.76
CA VAL A 61 -9.78 2.74 19.68
C VAL A 61 -10.56 3.66 18.75
N GLY A 62 -10.85 4.87 19.20
CA GLY A 62 -11.59 5.87 18.44
C GLY A 62 -10.74 6.56 17.37
N PRO A 63 -11.39 7.31 16.48
CA PRO A 63 -10.66 8.08 15.48
C PRO A 63 -9.84 9.15 16.18
N THR A 64 -8.54 9.20 15.90
CA THR A 64 -7.59 10.13 16.51
C THR A 64 -6.95 10.99 15.44
N LEU A 65 -6.90 12.30 15.68
CA LEU A 65 -6.24 13.27 14.79
C LEU A 65 -5.15 13.99 15.56
N ILE A 66 -3.92 13.89 15.07
CA ILE A 66 -2.73 14.50 15.67
C ILE A 66 -2.18 15.53 14.68
N ASP A 67 -2.06 16.79 15.10
CA ASP A 67 -1.48 17.89 14.32
C ASP A 67 -0.07 18.24 14.84
N HIS A 68 0.69 18.98 14.03
CA HIS A 68 2.06 19.41 14.32
C HIS A 68 3.02 18.25 14.61
N VAL A 69 2.87 17.13 13.91
CA VAL A 69 3.81 16.01 13.98
C VAL A 69 5.12 16.37 13.27
N THR A 70 6.24 15.94 13.86
CA THR A 70 7.61 16.16 13.33
C THR A 70 8.30 14.82 13.10
N LYS A 71 9.38 14.82 12.29
CA LYS A 71 10.04 13.57 11.88
C LYS A 71 10.85 12.91 13.00
N GLU A 72 11.09 13.63 14.10
CA GLU A 72 11.79 13.15 15.29
C GLU A 72 10.88 12.41 16.29
N MET A 73 9.57 12.36 16.02
CA MET A 73 8.59 11.73 16.91
C MET A 73 8.50 10.22 16.68
N ASP A 74 8.48 9.44 17.76
CA ASP A 74 8.39 7.96 17.70
C ASP A 74 7.12 7.50 16.98
N SER A 75 6.05 8.30 17.12
CA SER A 75 4.77 8.03 16.49
C SER A 75 4.78 8.24 14.97
N TYR A 76 5.73 9.01 14.42
CA TYR A 76 5.92 9.19 12.98
C TYR A 76 6.72 8.03 12.39
N ASP A 77 7.81 7.65 13.03
CA ASP A 77 8.67 6.53 12.58
C ASP A 77 7.94 5.17 12.65
N ALA A 78 6.96 5.05 13.54
CA ALA A 78 6.22 3.82 13.75
C ALA A 78 5.03 3.66 12.79
N GLU A 79 4.86 2.45 12.25
CA GLU A 79 3.58 2.04 11.68
C GLU A 79 2.57 1.77 12.81
N ILE A 80 1.73 2.77 13.13
CA ILE A 80 0.75 2.71 14.22
C ILE A 80 -0.31 1.62 13.96
N PHE A 81 -0.75 1.49 12.70
CA PHE A 81 -1.73 0.49 12.26
C PHE A 81 -3.06 0.55 13.06
N GLY A 82 -3.54 1.76 13.32
CA GLY A 82 -4.78 2.06 14.03
C GLY A 82 -5.52 3.25 13.41
N PRO A 83 -6.69 3.64 13.95
CA PRO A 83 -7.49 4.75 13.44
C PRO A 83 -6.88 6.11 13.85
N VAL A 84 -5.63 6.36 13.49
CA VAL A 84 -4.85 7.55 13.82
C VAL A 84 -4.39 8.22 12.53
N LEU A 85 -4.73 9.50 12.36
CA LEU A 85 -4.23 10.35 11.28
C LEU A 85 -3.29 11.40 11.86
N GLN A 86 -2.11 11.53 11.26
CA GLN A 86 -1.11 12.54 11.63
C GLN A 86 -1.00 13.59 10.53
N ILE A 87 -0.85 14.86 10.95
CA ILE A 87 -0.63 16.00 10.06
C ILE A 87 0.77 16.54 10.32
N MET A 88 1.57 16.59 9.26
CA MET A 88 2.86 17.25 9.23
C MET A 88 2.77 18.49 8.33
N ARG A 89 3.45 19.57 8.73
CA ARG A 89 3.43 20.84 8.01
C ARG A 89 4.81 21.12 7.45
N VAL A 90 4.88 21.33 6.14
CA VAL A 90 6.08 21.68 5.38
C VAL A 90 5.82 22.93 4.56
N GLN A 91 6.87 23.64 4.16
CA GLN A 91 6.75 24.90 3.43
C GLN A 91 6.63 24.70 1.92
N THR A 92 7.25 23.65 1.40
CA THR A 92 7.36 23.40 -0.05
C THR A 92 6.98 21.98 -0.41
N MET A 93 6.69 21.76 -1.69
CA MET A 93 6.41 20.43 -2.22
C MET A 93 7.66 19.56 -2.22
N GLU A 94 8.82 20.15 -2.46
CA GLU A 94 10.13 19.51 -2.43
C GLU A 94 10.43 18.95 -1.03
N GLU A 95 10.20 19.74 0.02
CA GLU A 95 10.31 19.29 1.41
C GLU A 95 9.36 18.11 1.70
N ALA A 96 8.14 18.13 1.17
CA ALA A 96 7.19 17.02 1.32
C ALA A 96 7.70 15.72 0.66
N ILE A 97 8.26 15.83 -0.54
CA ILE A 97 8.84 14.70 -1.28
C ILE A 97 10.06 14.15 -0.55
N GLU A 98 10.95 15.02 -0.09
CA GLU A 98 12.14 14.64 0.68
C GLU A 98 11.75 13.90 1.96
N LEU A 99 10.78 14.43 2.72
CA LEU A 99 10.25 13.78 3.92
C LEU A 99 9.73 12.36 3.64
N ILE A 100 8.96 12.16 2.57
CA ILE A 100 8.44 10.84 2.20
C ILE A 100 9.56 9.90 1.73
N ASN A 101 10.54 10.44 1.00
CA ASN A 101 11.67 9.66 0.49
C ASN A 101 12.61 9.20 1.61
N GLU A 102 12.88 10.06 2.60
CA GLU A 102 13.68 9.76 3.80
C GLU A 102 13.04 8.67 4.67
N HIS A 103 11.72 8.55 4.68
CA HIS A 103 11.01 7.58 5.51
C HIS A 103 11.40 6.13 5.20
N GLU A 104 11.41 5.25 6.21
CA GLU A 104 11.82 3.85 6.06
C GLU A 104 10.97 3.08 5.02
N TYR A 105 9.66 3.35 5.03
CA TYR A 105 8.67 2.65 4.22
C TYR A 105 8.33 3.42 2.93
N GLY A 106 7.96 2.66 1.89
CA GLY A 106 7.62 3.18 0.56
C GLY A 106 6.51 2.37 -0.12
N ASN A 107 5.44 2.05 0.61
CA ASN A 107 4.35 1.22 0.10
C ASN A 107 3.43 1.98 -0.88
N GLY A 108 2.68 2.95 -0.37
CA GLY A 108 1.76 3.77 -1.15
C GLY A 108 1.81 5.23 -0.71
N THR A 109 1.56 6.14 -1.64
CA THR A 109 1.53 7.59 -1.39
C THR A 109 0.52 8.27 -2.29
N CYS A 110 0.09 9.49 -1.93
CA CYS A 110 -0.82 10.26 -2.76
C CYS A 110 -0.51 11.76 -2.73
N ILE A 111 -0.85 12.43 -3.83
CA ILE A 111 -0.87 13.89 -3.94
C ILE A 111 -2.28 14.35 -4.31
N TYR A 112 -2.77 15.38 -3.61
CA TYR A 112 -4.01 16.06 -3.97
C TYR A 112 -3.66 17.40 -4.62
N THR A 113 -3.94 17.51 -5.92
CA THR A 113 -3.65 18.72 -6.70
C THR A 113 -4.54 18.81 -7.93
N ARG A 114 -4.71 20.03 -8.43
CA ARG A 114 -5.34 20.32 -9.72
C ARG A 114 -4.32 20.59 -10.83
N ASP A 115 -3.06 20.73 -10.46
CA ASP A 115 -1.97 21.08 -11.37
C ASP A 115 -1.29 19.82 -11.92
N GLY A 116 -1.12 19.79 -13.25
CA GLY A 116 -0.55 18.66 -13.96
C GLY A 116 0.97 18.57 -13.83
N GLU A 117 1.65 19.70 -13.70
CA GLU A 117 3.11 19.74 -13.48
C GLU A 117 3.44 19.14 -12.11
N ALA A 118 2.81 19.62 -11.05
CA ALA A 118 2.96 19.08 -9.70
C ALA A 118 2.63 17.58 -9.66
N ALA A 119 1.50 17.17 -10.24
CA ALA A 119 1.14 15.75 -10.27
C ALA A 119 2.23 14.89 -10.95
N ARG A 120 2.73 15.32 -12.11
CA ARG A 120 3.77 14.60 -12.84
C ARG A 120 5.10 14.61 -12.09
N TYR A 121 5.53 15.75 -11.58
CA TYR A 121 6.79 15.89 -10.84
C TYR A 121 6.79 15.01 -9.59
N PHE A 122 5.68 14.95 -8.85
CA PHE A 122 5.53 14.05 -7.71
C PHE A 122 5.67 12.58 -8.13
N VAL A 123 4.90 12.15 -9.13
CA VAL A 123 4.90 10.75 -9.59
C VAL A 123 6.27 10.32 -10.10
N ASP A 124 6.98 11.18 -10.82
CA ASP A 124 8.28 10.84 -11.42
C ASP A 124 9.43 10.82 -10.38
N ASN A 125 9.33 11.57 -9.28
CA ASN A 125 10.44 11.75 -8.32
C ASN A 125 10.25 11.08 -6.95
N ILE A 126 9.04 10.61 -6.64
CA ILE A 126 8.76 9.95 -5.35
C ILE A 126 9.31 8.51 -5.32
N GLN A 127 9.90 8.11 -4.19
CA GLN A 127 10.50 6.78 -4.00
C GLN A 127 9.53 5.82 -3.29
N VAL A 128 8.35 5.64 -3.88
CA VAL A 128 7.25 4.83 -3.34
C VAL A 128 6.65 3.99 -4.46
N GLY A 129 6.32 2.72 -4.18
CA GLY A 129 5.93 1.77 -5.22
C GLY A 129 4.57 2.02 -5.86
N MET A 130 3.60 2.53 -5.10
CA MET A 130 2.27 2.87 -5.59
C MET A 130 1.96 4.36 -5.36
N VAL A 131 1.55 5.06 -6.42
CA VAL A 131 1.36 6.51 -6.38
C VAL A 131 -0.05 6.88 -6.87
N GLY A 132 -0.78 7.63 -6.05
CA GLY A 132 -2.12 8.15 -6.35
C GLY A 132 -2.12 9.65 -6.63
N VAL A 133 -2.79 10.08 -7.68
CA VAL A 133 -3.12 11.49 -7.92
C VAL A 133 -4.59 11.69 -7.65
N ASN A 134 -4.94 12.44 -6.60
CA ASN A 134 -6.29 12.60 -6.06
C ASN A 134 -6.97 11.29 -5.62
N ILE A 135 -6.16 10.27 -5.28
CA ILE A 135 -6.62 8.95 -4.82
C ILE A 135 -5.82 8.58 -3.56
N PRO A 136 -6.44 8.48 -2.37
CA PRO A 136 -5.72 8.23 -1.12
C PRO A 136 -5.18 6.81 -1.00
N LEU A 137 -5.89 5.85 -1.61
CA LEU A 137 -5.56 4.43 -1.58
C LEU A 137 -5.33 3.95 -3.02
N PRO A 138 -4.14 4.19 -3.60
CA PRO A 138 -3.82 3.84 -4.99
C PRO A 138 -3.49 2.35 -5.13
N VAL A 139 -4.38 1.49 -4.64
CA VAL A 139 -4.21 0.04 -4.73
C VAL A 139 -4.31 -0.37 -6.19
N ALA A 140 -3.28 -1.05 -6.69
CA ALA A 140 -3.26 -1.59 -8.03
C ALA A 140 -4.47 -2.50 -8.28
N VAL A 141 -5.16 -2.31 -9.40
CA VAL A 141 -6.20 -3.25 -9.83
C VAL A 141 -5.60 -4.62 -10.12
N THR A 142 -6.39 -5.69 -10.06
CA THR A 142 -5.90 -7.08 -10.15
C THR A 142 -5.16 -7.43 -11.45
N SER A 143 -5.36 -6.64 -12.51
CA SER A 143 -4.63 -6.77 -13.78
C SER A 143 -3.23 -6.12 -13.76
N GLN A 144 -2.92 -5.35 -12.72
CA GLN A 144 -1.61 -4.79 -12.39
C GLN A 144 -1.04 -5.54 -11.17
N SER A 145 0.23 -5.29 -10.83
CA SER A 145 0.89 -5.92 -9.69
C SER A 145 1.04 -4.92 -8.52
N PHE A 146 0.97 -5.41 -7.29
CA PHE A 146 1.08 -4.63 -6.06
C PHE A 146 2.42 -4.82 -5.40
N GLY A 147 3.09 -3.72 -5.13
CA GLY A 147 4.36 -3.74 -4.43
C GLY A 147 4.78 -2.35 -4.01
N GLY A 148 5.32 -2.27 -2.79
CA GLY A 148 6.04 -1.09 -2.33
C GLY A 148 7.49 -1.11 -2.75
N TRP A 149 8.19 -0.02 -2.45
CA TRP A 149 9.65 0.12 -2.52
C TRP A 149 10.24 0.20 -1.10
N LYS A 150 11.57 0.33 -1.01
CA LYS A 150 12.31 0.42 0.26
C LYS A 150 12.03 -0.79 1.16
N ARG A 151 11.80 -0.61 2.47
CA ARG A 151 11.51 -1.72 3.40
C ARG A 151 10.07 -2.25 3.30
N SER A 152 9.27 -1.77 2.36
CA SER A 152 7.90 -2.23 2.13
C SER A 152 7.79 -3.46 1.21
N LEU A 153 8.88 -3.88 0.55
CA LEU A 153 8.90 -5.10 -0.24
C LEU A 153 10.30 -5.73 -0.24
N PHE A 154 10.35 -7.06 -0.15
CA PHE A 154 11.58 -7.85 -0.25
C PHE A 154 11.47 -8.80 -1.44
N GLY A 155 12.25 -8.54 -2.49
CA GLY A 155 12.20 -9.29 -3.75
C GLY A 155 12.16 -8.36 -4.96
N ASP A 156 12.13 -8.94 -6.15
CA ASP A 156 12.11 -8.24 -7.45
C ASP A 156 10.73 -8.27 -8.11
N LEU A 157 9.88 -9.23 -7.76
CA LEU A 157 8.54 -9.42 -8.32
C LEU A 157 7.45 -9.03 -7.32
N PHE A 158 6.48 -8.27 -7.81
CA PHE A 158 5.35 -7.77 -7.03
C PHE A 158 4.23 -8.81 -6.87
N MET A 159 3.32 -8.55 -5.93
CA MET A 159 2.18 -9.42 -5.63
C MET A 159 1.14 -9.37 -6.75
N TYR A 160 0.57 -10.54 -7.07
CA TYR A 160 -0.48 -10.75 -8.08
C TYR A 160 -0.18 -10.11 -9.45
N GLY A 161 -1.17 -10.11 -10.36
CA GLY A 161 -1.03 -9.53 -11.69
C GLY A 161 0.05 -10.23 -12.55
N PRO A 162 0.64 -9.51 -13.51
CA PRO A 162 1.68 -10.04 -14.40
C PRO A 162 2.92 -10.58 -13.66
N ASP A 163 3.34 -9.93 -12.57
CA ASP A 163 4.50 -10.39 -11.80
C ASP A 163 4.21 -11.64 -10.99
N GLY A 164 2.97 -11.83 -10.52
CA GLY A 164 2.54 -13.11 -9.94
C GLY A 164 2.74 -14.28 -10.92
N VAL A 165 2.40 -14.10 -12.21
CA VAL A 165 2.63 -15.14 -13.23
C VAL A 165 4.13 -15.40 -13.40
N ARG A 166 4.96 -14.37 -13.44
CA ARG A 166 6.42 -14.52 -13.56
C ARG A 166 7.03 -15.21 -12.35
N PHE A 167 6.54 -14.90 -11.14
CA PHE A 167 7.03 -15.46 -9.89
C PHE A 167 6.73 -16.95 -9.78
N PHE A 168 5.53 -17.37 -10.17
CA PHE A 168 5.10 -18.77 -10.11
C PHE A 168 5.49 -19.60 -11.34
N THR A 169 6.20 -19.02 -12.32
CA THR A 169 6.68 -19.73 -13.51
C THR A 169 8.19 -19.62 -13.68
N ARG A 170 8.77 -20.44 -14.55
CA ARG A 170 10.20 -20.38 -14.91
C ARG A 170 10.34 -20.25 -16.41
N ARG A 171 11.10 -19.25 -16.86
CA ARG A 171 11.34 -19.01 -18.29
C ARG A 171 12.22 -20.13 -18.87
N LYS A 172 11.80 -20.71 -20.00
CA LYS A 172 12.57 -21.68 -20.79
C LYS A 172 12.74 -21.14 -22.21
N ALA A 173 13.97 -21.11 -22.70
CA ALA A 173 14.28 -20.77 -24.09
C ALA A 173 14.68 -22.05 -24.85
N VAL A 174 14.02 -22.32 -25.98
CA VAL A 174 14.29 -23.49 -26.83
C VAL A 174 14.70 -22.98 -28.21
N THR A 175 15.88 -23.38 -28.67
CA THR A 175 16.32 -23.17 -30.05
C THR A 175 16.42 -24.54 -30.71
N GLN A 176 15.68 -24.74 -31.80
CA GLN A 176 15.64 -26.02 -32.49
C GLN A 176 15.80 -25.82 -33.99
N ARG A 177 16.66 -26.64 -34.59
CA ARG A 177 16.89 -26.68 -36.04
C ARG A 177 16.81 -28.11 -36.52
N TRP A 178 16.01 -28.35 -37.56
CA TRP A 178 15.88 -29.64 -38.22
C TRP A 178 16.46 -29.55 -39.64
N PRO A 179 17.70 -29.98 -39.87
CA PRO A 179 18.35 -29.83 -41.18
C PRO A 179 17.94 -30.89 -42.21
N SER A 180 17.21 -31.95 -41.84
CA SER A 180 16.88 -33.08 -42.71
C SER A 180 15.40 -33.50 -42.59
N ALA A 181 14.75 -33.78 -43.73
CA ALA A 181 13.36 -34.24 -43.82
C ALA A 181 13.22 -35.72 -44.23
N THR A 182 14.31 -36.50 -44.22
CA THR A 182 14.40 -37.86 -44.78
C THR A 182 13.41 -38.88 -44.19
N ILE A 183 12.82 -38.63 -43.01
CA ILE A 183 11.79 -39.51 -42.42
C ILE A 183 10.37 -39.12 -42.88
N ARG A 184 10.14 -37.89 -43.36
CA ARG A 184 8.82 -37.43 -43.85
C ARG A 184 8.65 -37.68 -45.35
N GLU A 185 9.75 -37.81 -46.10
CA GLU A 185 9.78 -38.11 -47.53
C GLU A 185 10.22 -39.56 -47.78
N ASP A 186 9.47 -40.55 -47.27
CA ASP A 186 9.65 -41.94 -47.70
C ASP A 186 8.44 -42.38 -48.55
N LYS A 187 8.77 -42.76 -49.80
CA LYS A 187 7.92 -43.14 -50.94
C LYS A 187 6.87 -42.13 -51.40
N GLN A 188 7.28 -41.19 -52.25
CA GLN A 188 6.37 -40.62 -53.25
C GLN A 188 6.13 -41.66 -54.36
N PHE A 189 4.89 -42.15 -54.47
CA PHE A 189 4.46 -42.96 -55.60
C PHE A 189 3.93 -42.04 -56.70
N SER A 190 4.77 -41.69 -57.66
CA SER A 190 4.29 -41.26 -58.97
C SER A 190 3.97 -42.51 -59.79
N MET A 191 2.69 -42.72 -60.15
CA MET A 191 2.36 -43.71 -61.18
C MET A 191 3.10 -43.32 -62.47
N PRO A 192 3.83 -44.25 -63.11
CA PRO A 192 4.35 -43.98 -64.44
C PRO A 192 3.17 -43.92 -65.40
N THR A 193 2.87 -42.74 -65.94
CA THR A 193 2.12 -42.63 -67.19
C THR A 193 3.10 -42.99 -68.30
N LEU A 194 2.81 -44.09 -69.02
CA LEU A 194 3.47 -44.42 -70.27
C LEU A 194 3.23 -43.26 -71.25
N ASP A 195 4.31 -42.78 -71.87
CA ASP A 195 4.26 -41.82 -72.99
C ASP A 195 3.34 -42.31 -74.12
#